data_AF-A0A843B6P5-F1
#
_entry.id   AF-A0A843B6P5-F1
#
_cell.length_a   1.000
_cell.length_b   1.000
_cell.length_c   1.000
_cell.angle_alpha   90.00
_cell.angle_beta   90.00
_cell.angle_gamma   90.00
#
_symmetry.space_group_name_H-M   'P 1'
#
loop_
_entity.id
_entity.type
_entity.pdbx_description
1 polymer ?
#
loop_
_entity_poly.entity_id
_entity_poly.type
_entity_poly.pdbx_seq_one_letter_code
_entity_poly.pdbx_strand_id
1 'polypeptide(L)'
;MNSRNVWNGEARRIYINEVGTRDGLQMEAAFVPTEDKIALINALSQAGLSKIEVTAFVSPKAIPALRDGEIVMREIERQPGTIYTALVPNVRGAERAIDAHTDELNLVMSVSETHNLCNLRMQRSQSFEALKQVIAVAQQAATPVNVSLSCCFGCPMEGDVPEAEVLGWVQRFADLGVQGITLCDTTGMAYPSQVHAMVKAFKTRWPQLGVTLHFHNTRGMALANVLASIDAGADRFDASIGGLGGCPYAPGASGNACTEEIVHALQLMGYDTGTDLAQIVAAARALPALIGHETPSQIVKAGTRWDLHQPPADFADIQERALAKA
;
A
#
# COMPACT_ATOMS: atom_id res chain seq x y z
N MET A 1 -4.75 -2.77 -33.87
CA MET A 1 -4.41 -2.28 -32.52
C MET A 1 -4.30 -3.51 -31.64
N ASN A 2 -3.10 -3.95 -31.26
CA ASN A 2 -2.97 -5.01 -30.26
C ASN A 2 -3.62 -4.49 -28.98
N SER A 3 -4.77 -5.05 -28.59
CA SER A 3 -5.35 -4.78 -27.29
C SER A 3 -4.33 -5.27 -26.26
N ARG A 4 -3.67 -4.34 -25.56
CA ARG A 4 -2.81 -4.68 -24.43
C ARG A 4 -3.65 -5.49 -23.46
N ASN A 5 -3.29 -6.74 -23.26
CA ASN A 5 -4.05 -7.67 -22.44
C ASN A 5 -3.41 -7.70 -21.05
N VAL A 6 -4.20 -7.50 -20.00
CA VAL A 6 -3.73 -7.55 -18.59
C VAL A 6 -3.02 -8.87 -18.23
N TRP A 7 -3.29 -9.96 -18.95
CA TRP A 7 -2.68 -11.27 -18.72
C TRP A 7 -1.24 -11.41 -19.22
N ASN A 8 -0.73 -10.46 -20.02
CA ASN A 8 0.67 -10.43 -20.47
C ASN A 8 1.26 -9.03 -20.24
N GLY A 9 2.19 -8.93 -19.29
CA GLY A 9 2.77 -7.67 -18.86
C GLY A 9 3.62 -6.98 -19.93
N GLU A 10 4.23 -7.72 -20.85
CA GLU A 10 5.10 -7.18 -21.91
C GLU A 10 6.18 -6.20 -21.38
N ALA A 11 6.75 -6.51 -20.20
CA ALA A 11 7.69 -5.65 -19.47
C ALA A 11 7.15 -4.23 -19.15
N ARG A 12 5.82 -4.06 -19.11
CA ARG A 12 5.19 -2.82 -18.65
C ARG A 12 5.59 -2.56 -17.20
N ARG A 13 6.04 -1.32 -16.96
CA ARG A 13 6.42 -0.86 -15.63
C ARG A 13 5.21 -0.77 -14.70
N ILE A 14 5.33 -1.34 -13.50
CA ILE A 14 4.41 -1.19 -12.38
C ILE A 14 5.21 -0.73 -11.16
N TYR A 15 4.73 0.30 -10.49
CA TYR A 15 5.38 0.92 -9.33
C TYR A 15 4.75 0.37 -8.05
N ILE A 16 5.56 -0.28 -7.24
CA ILE A 16 5.15 -0.81 -5.93
C ILE A 16 5.62 0.16 -4.85
N ASN A 17 4.66 0.63 -4.07
CA ASN A 17 4.87 1.45 -2.90
C ASN A 17 4.68 0.57 -1.66
N GLU A 18 5.61 0.65 -0.72
CA GLU A 18 5.58 -0.14 0.51
C GLU A 18 5.03 0.71 1.66
N VAL A 19 4.00 0.23 2.34
CA VAL A 19 3.34 0.95 3.45
C VAL A 19 3.47 0.24 4.79
N GLY A 20 4.10 -0.94 4.85
CA GLY A 20 4.17 -1.77 6.05
C GLY A 20 4.84 -1.11 7.25
N THR A 21 5.82 -0.23 7.03
CA THR A 21 6.51 0.49 8.12
C THR A 21 5.68 1.59 8.77
N ARG A 22 4.60 2.04 8.11
CA ARG A 22 3.61 2.96 8.66
C ARG A 22 2.32 2.24 8.96
N ASP A 23 1.58 1.83 7.92
CA ASP A 23 0.24 1.26 8.04
C ASP A 23 0.24 -0.13 8.69
N GLY A 24 1.25 -0.94 8.37
CA GLY A 24 1.47 -2.23 9.00
C GLY A 24 1.76 -2.08 10.49
N LEU A 25 2.90 -1.48 10.83
CA LEU A 25 3.37 -1.31 12.21
C LEU A 25 2.41 -0.50 13.10
N GLN A 26 1.58 0.38 12.54
CA GLN A 26 0.58 1.12 13.30
C GLN A 26 -0.42 0.21 14.03
N MET A 27 -0.71 -0.96 13.47
CA MET A 27 -1.66 -1.92 14.03
C MET A 27 -1.03 -2.95 14.96
N GLU A 28 0.30 -2.94 15.06
CA GLU A 28 1.04 -3.92 15.83
C GLU A 28 1.02 -3.61 17.34
N ALA A 29 0.78 -4.64 18.14
CA ALA A 29 0.81 -4.51 19.60
C ALA A 29 2.23 -4.35 20.13
N ALA A 30 3.20 -4.98 19.47
CA ALA A 30 4.61 -4.87 19.80
C ALA A 30 5.20 -3.56 19.28
N PHE A 31 5.92 -2.84 20.14
CA PHE A 31 6.74 -1.72 19.68
C PHE A 31 8.01 -2.27 19.04
N VAL A 32 8.13 -2.12 17.73
CA VAL A 32 9.38 -2.41 17.01
C VAL A 32 10.40 -1.31 17.37
N PRO A 33 11.60 -1.68 17.89
CA PRO A 33 12.67 -0.73 18.19
C PRO A 33 13.03 0.16 17.00
N THR A 34 13.52 1.37 17.29
CA THR A 34 13.79 2.38 16.27
C THR A 34 14.87 1.91 15.29
N GLU A 35 15.92 1.28 15.80
CA GLU A 35 17.01 0.69 15.02
C GLU A 35 16.51 -0.42 14.09
N ASP A 36 15.57 -1.25 14.54
CA ASP A 36 14.99 -2.33 13.74
C ASP A 36 14.07 -1.78 12.64
N LYS A 37 13.32 -0.71 12.92
CA LYS A 37 12.55 0.00 11.89
C LYS A 37 13.45 0.59 10.81
N ILE A 38 14.55 1.23 11.21
CA ILE A 38 15.54 1.78 10.27
C ILE A 38 16.15 0.67 9.43
N ALA A 39 16.58 -0.43 10.06
CA ALA A 39 17.15 -1.58 9.37
C ALA A 39 16.16 -2.19 8.35
N LEU A 40 14.88 -2.32 8.73
CA LEU A 40 13.83 -2.79 7.83
C LEU A 40 13.63 -1.85 6.64
N ILE A 41 13.54 -0.53 6.87
CA ILE A 41 13.38 0.45 5.79
C ILE A 41 14.60 0.45 4.86
N ASN A 42 15.80 0.34 5.40
CA ASN A 42 17.03 0.31 4.60
C ASN A 42 17.07 -0.95 3.72
N ALA A 43 16.69 -2.11 4.25
CA ALA A 43 16.57 -3.34 3.49
C ALA A 43 15.51 -3.22 2.37
N LEU A 44 14.34 -2.65 2.69
CA LEU A 44 13.28 -2.39 1.71
C LEU A 44 13.73 -1.41 0.62
N SER A 45 14.51 -0.39 0.98
CA SER A 45 15.04 0.60 0.02
C SER A 45 15.94 -0.05 -1.03
N GLN A 46 16.71 -1.06 -0.65
CA GLN A 46 17.60 -1.80 -1.56
C GLN A 46 16.85 -2.78 -2.47
N ALA A 47 15.56 -3.04 -2.19
CA ALA A 47 14.74 -3.97 -2.95
C ALA A 47 14.05 -3.34 -4.18
N GLY A 48 14.35 -2.09 -4.53
CA GLY A 48 13.86 -1.44 -5.76
C GLY A 48 12.43 -0.90 -5.69
N LEU A 49 11.88 -0.72 -4.49
CA LEU A 49 10.57 -0.09 -4.26
C LEU A 49 10.58 1.37 -4.72
N SER A 50 9.50 1.82 -5.37
CA SER A 50 9.42 3.19 -5.89
C SER A 50 9.10 4.22 -4.82
N LYS A 51 8.46 3.78 -3.74
CA LYS A 51 8.06 4.63 -2.63
C LYS A 51 7.98 3.78 -1.36
N ILE A 52 8.39 4.36 -0.24
CA ILE A 52 8.24 3.75 1.09
C ILE A 52 7.55 4.78 1.99
N GLU A 53 6.40 4.39 2.55
CA GLU A 53 5.75 5.15 3.61
C GLU A 53 6.40 4.82 4.95
N VAL A 54 7.37 5.64 5.30
CA VAL A 54 8.30 5.40 6.40
C VAL A 54 7.59 5.45 7.75
N THR A 55 6.73 6.44 7.96
CA THR A 55 6.14 6.71 9.27
C THR A 55 4.97 7.69 9.20
N ALA A 56 4.46 8.11 10.36
CA ALA A 56 3.43 9.14 10.50
C ALA A 56 3.84 10.22 11.51
N PHE A 57 3.66 11.50 11.16
CA PHE A 57 3.88 12.64 12.05
C PHE A 57 2.62 12.97 12.85
N VAL A 58 2.17 11.98 13.62
CA VAL A 58 0.96 12.02 14.45
C VAL A 58 1.31 12.22 15.93
N SER A 59 0.29 12.36 16.78
CA SER A 59 0.48 12.38 18.23
C SER A 59 0.96 11.00 18.72
N PRO A 60 2.07 10.92 19.49
CA PRO A 60 2.51 9.68 20.13
C PRO A 60 1.48 9.04 21.05
N LYS A 61 0.51 9.82 21.55
CA LYS A 61 -0.61 9.30 22.35
C LYS A 61 -1.66 8.60 21.48
N ALA A 62 -1.83 9.05 20.24
CA ALA A 62 -2.80 8.48 19.31
C ALA A 62 -2.26 7.19 18.68
N ILE A 63 -0.99 7.20 18.26
CA ILE A 63 -0.32 6.03 17.66
C ILE A 63 1.04 5.85 18.33
N PRO A 64 1.12 5.13 19.46
CA PRO A 64 2.37 4.91 20.20
C PRO A 64 3.43 4.16 19.39
N ALA A 65 3.01 3.28 18.48
CA ALA A 65 3.89 2.46 17.64
C ALA A 65 4.82 3.31 16.74
N LEU A 66 4.41 4.53 16.38
CA LEU A 66 5.11 5.42 15.45
C LEU A 66 5.68 6.68 16.13
N ARG A 67 5.80 6.67 17.47
CA ARG A 67 6.26 7.83 18.25
C ARG A 67 7.68 8.31 17.90
N ASP A 68 8.49 7.42 17.33
CA ASP A 68 9.89 7.61 16.93
C ASP A 68 10.06 7.99 15.45
N GLY A 69 8.95 8.26 14.74
CA GLY A 69 8.96 8.50 13.29
C GLY A 69 9.92 9.60 12.83
N GLU A 70 10.13 10.64 13.64
CA GLU A 70 11.06 11.72 13.29
C GLU A 70 12.53 11.25 13.28
N ILE A 71 12.92 10.38 14.21
CA ILE A 71 14.26 9.77 14.23
C ILE A 71 14.39 8.81 13.05
N VAL A 72 13.39 7.95 12.85
CA VAL A 72 13.38 6.99 11.74
C VAL A 72 13.54 7.70 10.38
N MET A 73 12.77 8.74 10.10
CA MET A 73 12.83 9.46 8.83
C MET A 73 14.18 10.14 8.57
N ARG A 74 14.89 10.57 9.62
CA ARG A 74 16.20 11.23 9.49
C ARG A 74 17.35 10.25 9.31
N GLU A 75 17.28 9.11 9.97
CA GLU A 75 18.41 8.17 10.08
C GLU A 75 18.39 7.03 9.03
N ILE A 76 17.32 6.91 8.23
CA ILE A 76 17.27 5.95 7.12
C ILE A 76 18.27 6.29 6.02
N GLU A 77 18.79 5.25 5.38
CA GLU A 77 19.63 5.36 4.20
C GLU A 77 18.75 5.52 2.96
N ARG A 78 18.86 6.69 2.31
CA ARG A 78 18.05 7.01 1.14
C ARG A 78 18.64 6.48 -0.15
N GLN A 79 17.83 5.77 -0.93
CA GLN A 79 18.21 5.25 -2.24
C GLN A 79 17.74 6.18 -3.37
N PRO A 80 18.60 6.49 -4.36
CA PRO A 80 18.21 7.26 -5.52
C PRO A 80 17.03 6.61 -6.26
N GLY A 81 15.97 7.38 -6.51
CA GLY A 81 14.78 6.91 -7.22
C GLY A 81 13.66 6.36 -6.33
N THR A 82 13.88 6.22 -5.03
CA THR A 82 12.84 5.88 -4.04
C THR A 82 12.33 7.15 -3.37
N ILE A 83 11.01 7.30 -3.28
CA ILE A 83 10.35 8.40 -2.55
C ILE A 83 10.10 7.95 -1.10
N TYR A 84 10.57 8.72 -0.12
CA TYR A 84 10.29 8.48 1.29
C TYR A 84 9.16 9.41 1.74
N THR A 85 7.97 8.83 1.90
CA THR A 85 6.74 9.57 2.26
C THR A 85 6.36 9.34 3.72
N ALA A 86 5.60 10.26 4.29
CA ALA A 86 5.07 10.11 5.64
C ALA A 86 3.63 10.64 5.75
N LEU A 87 2.84 9.98 6.59
CA LEU A 87 1.48 10.40 6.89
C LEU A 87 1.48 11.66 7.76
N VAL A 88 0.72 12.67 7.34
CA VAL A 88 0.61 13.96 8.04
C VAL A 88 -0.86 14.32 8.25
N PRO A 89 -1.34 14.43 9.51
CA PRO A 89 -2.75 14.73 9.78
C PRO A 89 -3.06 16.24 9.91
N ASN A 90 -2.05 17.10 10.11
CA ASN A 90 -2.23 18.53 10.38
C ASN A 90 -0.97 19.35 10.09
N VAL A 91 -1.09 20.68 10.13
CA VAL A 91 0.00 21.63 9.80
C VAL A 91 1.25 21.40 10.64
N ARG A 92 1.11 21.18 11.95
CA ARG A 92 2.27 20.93 12.82
C ARG A 92 2.98 19.62 12.46
N GLY A 93 2.22 18.60 12.06
CA GLY A 93 2.80 17.36 11.52
C GLY A 93 3.55 17.62 10.21
N ALA A 94 3.03 18.48 9.36
CA ALA A 94 3.64 18.84 8.08
C ALA A 94 4.98 19.55 8.27
N GLU A 95 5.03 20.56 9.15
CA GLU A 95 6.26 21.28 9.49
C GLU A 95 7.35 20.33 9.98
N ARG A 96 6.99 19.39 10.88
CA ARG A 96 7.93 18.37 11.38
C ARG A 96 8.39 17.40 10.30
N ALA A 97 7.49 16.98 9.40
CA ALA A 97 7.81 16.09 8.29
C ALA A 97 8.77 16.75 7.30
N ILE A 98 8.55 18.03 6.98
CA ILE A 98 9.39 18.84 6.11
C ILE A 98 10.77 19.04 6.75
N ASP A 99 10.83 19.38 8.05
CA ASP A 99 12.08 19.52 8.79
C ASP A 99 12.87 18.20 8.90
N ALA A 100 12.18 17.06 8.89
CA ALA A 100 12.77 15.73 8.79
C ALA A 100 13.12 15.30 7.36
N HIS A 101 13.04 16.21 6.38
CA HIS A 101 13.36 15.97 4.97
C HIS A 101 12.49 14.88 4.31
N THR A 102 11.22 14.79 4.66
CA THR A 102 10.28 13.90 3.97
C THR A 102 10.12 14.33 2.50
N ASP A 103 10.15 13.38 1.56
CA ASP A 103 10.12 13.69 0.12
C ASP A 103 8.71 14.00 -0.38
N GLU A 104 7.69 13.45 0.28
CA GLU A 104 6.27 13.65 -0.05
C GLU A 104 5.42 13.55 1.22
N LEU A 105 4.43 14.43 1.37
CA LEU A 105 3.47 14.34 2.47
C LEU A 105 2.24 13.55 2.02
N ASN A 106 1.87 12.53 2.79
CA ASN A 106 0.63 11.79 2.57
C ASN A 106 -0.47 12.27 3.53
N LEU A 107 -1.56 12.79 2.98
CA LEU A 107 -2.72 13.28 3.75
C LEU A 107 -3.86 12.29 3.68
N VAL A 108 -4.62 12.13 4.76
CA VAL A 108 -5.70 11.13 4.81
C VAL A 108 -7.05 11.79 5.12
N MET A 109 -8.07 11.41 4.35
CA MET A 109 -9.47 11.72 4.61
C MET A 109 -10.35 10.54 4.17
N SER A 110 -11.53 10.37 4.75
CA SER A 110 -12.51 9.38 4.28
C SER A 110 -13.57 10.01 3.40
N VAL A 111 -13.96 9.31 2.33
CA VAL A 111 -15.05 9.74 1.44
C VAL A 111 -16.41 9.60 2.12
N SER A 112 -16.58 8.57 2.94
CA SER A 112 -17.76 8.34 3.77
C SER A 112 -17.79 9.29 4.98
N GLU A 113 -18.94 9.92 5.27
CA GLU A 113 -19.08 10.87 6.39
C GLU A 113 -18.94 10.15 7.73
N THR A 114 -19.62 9.02 7.90
CA THR A 114 -19.60 8.23 9.14
C THR A 114 -18.20 7.73 9.43
N HIS A 115 -17.50 7.19 8.42
CA HIS A 115 -16.11 6.76 8.61
C HIS A 115 -15.19 7.93 8.92
N ASN A 116 -15.37 9.08 8.27
CA ASN A 116 -14.55 10.26 8.54
C ASN A 116 -14.72 10.76 9.99
N LEU A 117 -15.95 10.78 10.50
CA LEU A 117 -16.24 11.14 11.88
C LEU A 117 -15.65 10.12 12.87
N CYS A 118 -15.77 8.83 12.61
CA CYS A 118 -15.19 7.79 13.48
C CYS A 118 -13.66 7.83 13.51
N ASN A 119 -13.04 8.06 12.35
CA ASN A 119 -11.59 7.99 12.20
C ASN A 119 -10.90 9.31 12.59
N LEU A 120 -11.39 10.45 12.09
CA LEU A 120 -10.75 11.77 12.24
C LEU A 120 -11.45 12.67 13.25
N ARG A 121 -12.63 12.28 13.77
CA ARG A 121 -13.45 13.09 14.68
C ARG A 121 -13.82 14.47 14.10
N MET A 122 -13.94 14.52 12.78
CA MET A 122 -14.21 15.72 12.00
C MET A 122 -15.22 15.37 10.90
N GLN A 123 -16.07 16.32 10.55
CA GLN A 123 -16.85 16.22 9.32
C GLN A 123 -15.93 16.26 8.10
N ARG A 124 -16.39 15.75 6.96
CA ARG A 124 -15.59 15.77 5.72
C ARG A 124 -15.23 17.19 5.29
N SER A 125 -16.17 18.14 5.43
CA SER A 125 -15.92 19.57 5.16
C SER A 125 -14.82 20.16 6.03
N GLN A 126 -14.83 19.84 7.33
CA GLN A 126 -13.81 20.29 8.28
C GLN A 126 -12.45 19.66 7.96
N SER A 127 -12.44 18.38 7.59
CA SER A 127 -11.22 17.66 7.22
C SER A 127 -10.60 18.27 5.96
N PHE A 128 -11.42 18.54 4.94
CA PHE A 128 -10.98 19.21 3.73
C PHE A 128 -10.33 20.58 4.02
N GLU A 129 -10.96 21.43 4.83
CA GLU A 129 -10.38 22.74 5.18
C GLU A 129 -9.06 22.61 5.95
N ALA A 130 -8.93 21.62 6.85
CA ALA A 130 -7.67 21.36 7.54
C ALA A 130 -6.58 20.86 6.58
N LEU A 131 -6.90 19.91 5.69
CA LEU A 131 -5.94 19.39 4.71
C LEU A 131 -5.53 20.46 3.70
N LYS A 132 -6.42 21.37 3.32
CA LYS A 132 -6.11 22.52 2.47
C LYS A 132 -5.04 23.42 3.09
N GLN A 133 -5.06 23.62 4.41
CA GLN A 133 -4.00 24.35 5.12
C GLN A 133 -2.66 23.60 5.08
N VAL A 134 -2.69 22.27 5.23
CA VAL A 134 -1.48 21.44 5.12
C VAL A 134 -0.89 21.52 3.70
N ILE A 135 -1.73 21.43 2.67
CA ILE A 135 -1.32 21.56 1.26
C ILE A 135 -0.64 22.90 1.02
N ALA A 136 -1.17 23.99 1.57
CA ALA A 136 -0.57 25.31 1.44
C ALA A 136 0.83 25.39 2.07
N VAL A 137 1.04 24.78 3.23
CA VAL A 137 2.36 24.69 3.89
C VAL A 137 3.34 23.86 3.06
N ALA A 138 2.90 22.71 2.56
CA ALA A 138 3.72 21.85 1.70
C ALA A 138 4.15 22.57 0.42
N GLN A 139 3.24 23.33 -0.21
CA GLN A 139 3.54 24.13 -1.40
C GLN A 139 4.56 25.24 -1.13
N GLN A 140 4.47 25.92 0.01
CA GLN A 140 5.47 26.93 0.40
C GLN A 140 6.86 26.32 0.58
N ALA A 141 6.93 25.07 1.05
CA ALA A 141 8.17 24.31 1.19
C ALA A 141 8.57 23.52 -0.07
N ALA A 142 7.83 23.66 -1.17
CA ALA A 142 8.00 22.87 -2.41
C ALA A 142 8.03 21.35 -2.19
N THR A 143 7.31 20.85 -1.18
CA THR A 143 7.18 19.43 -0.86
C THR A 143 5.93 18.84 -1.54
N PRO A 144 6.06 17.81 -2.38
CA PRO A 144 4.94 17.10 -2.98
C PRO A 144 3.90 16.59 -1.97
N VAL A 145 2.64 16.55 -2.40
CA VAL A 145 1.51 16.04 -1.60
C VAL A 145 0.77 14.94 -2.35
N ASN A 146 0.54 13.84 -1.66
CA ASN A 146 -0.43 12.81 -2.01
C ASN A 146 -1.63 12.87 -1.04
N VAL A 147 -2.84 12.64 -1.54
CA VAL A 147 -4.03 12.52 -0.68
C VAL A 147 -4.63 11.12 -0.81
N SER A 148 -4.60 10.37 0.28
CA SER A 148 -5.27 9.09 0.43
C SER A 148 -6.73 9.29 0.85
N LEU A 149 -7.63 8.81 0.00
CA LEU A 149 -9.07 8.82 0.21
C LEU A 149 -9.52 7.42 0.67
N SER A 150 -9.89 7.31 1.94
CA SER A 150 -10.47 6.10 2.53
C SER A 150 -11.91 5.87 2.07
N CYS A 151 -12.33 4.59 2.07
CA CYS A 151 -13.68 4.16 1.72
C CYS A 151 -14.09 4.52 0.28
N CYS A 152 -13.14 4.51 -0.68
CA CYS A 152 -13.45 4.78 -2.09
C CYS A 152 -14.33 3.70 -2.74
N PHE A 153 -14.28 2.48 -2.21
CA PHE A 153 -14.95 1.31 -2.81
C PHE A 153 -16.07 0.75 -1.95
N GLY A 154 -16.39 1.43 -0.85
CA GLY A 154 -17.36 1.00 0.14
C GLY A 154 -16.98 1.47 1.54
N CYS A 155 -17.97 1.55 2.41
CA CYS A 155 -17.82 1.88 3.81
C CYS A 155 -18.42 0.77 4.67
N PRO A 156 -17.73 0.31 5.74
CA PRO A 156 -18.28 -0.72 6.63
C PRO A 156 -19.54 -0.28 7.38
N MET A 157 -19.85 1.02 7.39
CA MET A 157 -20.99 1.60 8.10
C MET A 157 -22.09 2.13 7.18
N GLU A 158 -21.74 2.60 5.97
CA GLU A 158 -22.70 3.18 5.02
C GLU A 158 -23.00 2.27 3.82
N GLY A 159 -22.24 1.19 3.64
CA GLY A 159 -22.36 0.30 2.48
C GLY A 159 -21.69 0.90 1.25
N ASP A 160 -22.42 0.94 0.13
CA ASP A 160 -21.87 1.44 -1.14
C ASP A 160 -21.61 2.95 -1.09
N VAL A 161 -20.40 3.34 -1.50
CA VAL A 161 -20.02 4.74 -1.68
C VAL A 161 -20.14 5.09 -3.17
N PRO A 162 -21.00 6.04 -3.57
CA PRO A 162 -21.20 6.35 -4.99
C PRO A 162 -19.92 6.83 -5.68
N GLU A 163 -19.69 6.37 -6.92
CA GLU A 163 -18.53 6.79 -7.73
C GLU A 163 -18.43 8.32 -7.85
N ALA A 164 -19.57 8.98 -8.08
CA ALA A 164 -19.62 10.43 -8.22
C ALA A 164 -19.14 11.17 -6.94
N GLU A 165 -19.38 10.59 -5.76
CA GLU A 165 -18.92 11.18 -4.50
C GLU A 165 -17.40 11.10 -4.40
N VAL A 166 -16.81 9.94 -4.71
CA VAL A 166 -15.35 9.74 -4.74
C VAL A 166 -14.70 10.72 -5.70
N LEU A 167 -15.16 10.76 -6.95
CA LEU A 167 -14.61 11.63 -7.99
C LEU A 167 -14.81 13.12 -7.66
N GLY A 168 -15.88 13.47 -6.95
CA GLY A 168 -16.11 14.83 -6.45
C GLY A 168 -15.03 15.27 -5.45
N TRP A 169 -14.62 14.39 -4.53
CA TRP A 169 -13.50 14.68 -3.62
C TRP A 169 -12.16 14.70 -4.33
N VAL A 170 -11.94 13.81 -5.30
CA VAL A 170 -10.75 13.84 -6.16
C VAL A 170 -10.62 15.21 -6.84
N GLN A 171 -11.69 15.72 -7.45
CA GLN A 171 -11.68 17.02 -8.11
C GLN A 171 -11.24 18.14 -7.15
N ARG A 172 -11.81 18.17 -5.94
CA ARG A 172 -11.49 19.21 -4.94
C ARG A 172 -10.02 19.23 -4.56
N PHE A 173 -9.37 18.07 -4.43
CA PHE A 173 -7.94 18.01 -4.13
C PHE A 173 -7.08 18.26 -5.38
N ALA A 174 -7.52 17.80 -6.56
CA ALA A 174 -6.86 18.10 -7.83
C ALA A 174 -6.79 19.62 -8.09
N ASP A 175 -7.87 20.36 -7.77
CA ASP A 175 -7.94 21.83 -7.88
C ASP A 175 -6.96 22.54 -6.95
N LEU A 176 -6.47 21.87 -5.90
CA LEU A 176 -5.44 22.38 -4.99
C LEU A 176 -4.01 22.07 -5.48
N GLY A 177 -3.83 21.38 -6.61
CA GLY A 177 -2.52 21.14 -7.20
C GLY A 177 -1.69 20.06 -6.49
N VAL A 178 -2.34 19.07 -5.86
CA VAL A 178 -1.66 17.89 -5.30
C VAL A 178 -1.06 17.03 -6.41
N GLN A 179 0.01 16.29 -6.11
CA GLN A 179 0.75 15.49 -7.10
C GLN A 179 0.10 14.12 -7.33
N GLY A 180 -0.58 13.59 -6.31
CA GLY A 180 -1.20 12.27 -6.38
C GLY A 180 -2.45 12.14 -5.52
N ILE A 181 -3.29 11.19 -5.90
CA ILE A 181 -4.41 10.70 -5.12
C ILE A 181 -4.26 9.19 -4.97
N THR A 182 -4.44 8.71 -3.75
CA THR A 182 -4.56 7.28 -3.47
C THR A 182 -6.01 6.91 -3.21
N LEU A 183 -6.56 6.00 -3.99
CA LEU A 183 -7.91 5.47 -3.77
C LEU A 183 -7.81 4.22 -2.89
N CYS A 184 -8.32 4.31 -1.66
CA CYS A 184 -8.17 3.24 -0.67
C CYS A 184 -9.43 2.40 -0.53
N ASP A 185 -9.27 1.08 -0.65
CA ASP A 185 -10.21 0.07 -0.21
C ASP A 185 -9.93 -0.32 1.24
N THR A 186 -10.27 0.58 2.17
CA THR A 186 -9.92 0.54 3.60
C THR A 186 -10.31 -0.76 4.31
N THR A 187 -11.37 -1.43 3.83
CA THR A 187 -11.95 -2.61 4.49
C THR A 187 -12.03 -3.82 3.58
N GLY A 188 -11.38 -3.78 2.41
CA GLY A 188 -11.36 -4.90 1.47
C GLY A 188 -12.76 -5.23 0.93
N MET A 189 -13.52 -4.21 0.52
CA MET A 189 -14.87 -4.30 -0.04
C MET A 189 -14.88 -4.22 -1.57
N ALA A 190 -13.79 -3.76 -2.19
CA ALA A 190 -13.72 -3.55 -3.62
C ALA A 190 -13.77 -4.86 -4.39
N TYR A 191 -14.32 -4.80 -5.60
CA TYR A 191 -14.34 -5.91 -6.56
C TYR A 191 -13.95 -5.44 -7.98
N PRO A 192 -13.46 -6.35 -8.86
CA PRO A 192 -12.76 -5.98 -10.09
C PRO A 192 -13.52 -5.04 -11.02
N SER A 193 -14.81 -5.26 -11.27
CA SER A 193 -15.59 -4.42 -12.19
C SER A 193 -15.81 -3.00 -11.66
N GLN A 194 -16.00 -2.84 -10.35
CA GLN A 194 -16.08 -1.52 -9.69
C GLN A 194 -14.73 -0.80 -9.77
N VAL A 195 -13.64 -1.50 -9.46
CA VAL A 195 -12.28 -0.96 -9.51
C VAL A 195 -11.93 -0.49 -10.92
N HIS A 196 -12.17 -1.33 -11.93
CA HIS A 196 -11.90 -0.98 -13.32
C HIS A 196 -12.70 0.27 -13.76
N ALA A 197 -13.99 0.35 -13.41
CA ALA A 197 -14.82 1.52 -13.73
C ALA A 197 -14.28 2.81 -13.08
N MET A 198 -14.02 2.77 -11.77
CA MET A 198 -13.49 3.89 -10.99
C MET A 198 -12.14 4.40 -11.54
N VAL A 199 -11.20 3.48 -11.80
CA VAL A 199 -9.86 3.85 -12.29
C VAL A 199 -9.94 4.42 -13.71
N LYS A 200 -10.75 3.83 -14.59
CA LYS A 200 -10.95 4.35 -15.95
C LYS A 200 -11.56 5.74 -15.93
N ALA A 201 -12.56 5.94 -15.07
CA ALA A 201 -13.21 7.22 -14.83
C ALA A 201 -12.23 8.29 -14.31
N PHE A 202 -11.33 7.92 -13.39
CA PHE A 202 -10.26 8.77 -12.89
C PHE A 202 -9.28 9.16 -14.00
N LYS A 203 -8.68 8.18 -14.70
CA LYS A 203 -7.64 8.40 -15.72
C LYS A 203 -8.15 9.21 -16.90
N THR A 204 -9.44 9.10 -17.22
CA THR A 204 -10.08 9.90 -18.28
C THR A 204 -10.18 11.38 -17.87
N ARG A 205 -10.51 11.68 -16.61
CA ARG A 205 -10.70 13.05 -16.12
C ARG A 205 -9.39 13.74 -15.77
N TRP A 206 -8.44 13.01 -15.19
CA TRP A 206 -7.16 13.55 -14.73
C TRP A 206 -5.97 12.72 -15.25
N PRO A 207 -5.68 12.79 -16.57
CA PRO A 207 -4.62 11.96 -17.17
C PRO A 207 -3.22 12.22 -16.59
N GLN A 208 -2.98 13.44 -16.08
CA GLN A 208 -1.69 13.88 -15.52
C GLN A 208 -1.60 13.75 -14.00
N LEU A 209 -2.72 13.54 -13.30
CA LEU A 209 -2.71 13.37 -11.85
C LEU A 209 -2.28 11.94 -11.50
N GLY A 210 -1.34 11.80 -10.57
CA GLY A 210 -0.93 10.49 -10.08
C GLY A 210 -2.10 9.76 -9.45
N VAL A 211 -2.30 8.48 -9.82
CA VAL A 211 -3.24 7.60 -9.14
C VAL A 211 -2.49 6.43 -8.54
N THR A 212 -2.71 6.21 -7.26
CA THR A 212 -2.26 5.02 -6.54
C THR A 212 -3.47 4.27 -6.04
N LEU A 213 -3.42 2.93 -6.10
CA LEU A 213 -4.47 2.10 -5.53
C LEU A 213 -3.94 1.41 -4.28
N HIS A 214 -4.73 1.48 -3.21
CA HIS A 214 -4.41 0.88 -1.93
C HIS A 214 -5.52 -0.12 -1.59
N PHE A 215 -5.21 -1.42 -1.70
CA PHE A 215 -6.18 -2.48 -1.45
C PHE A 215 -5.86 -3.21 -0.16
N HIS A 216 -6.89 -3.44 0.65
CA HIS A 216 -6.83 -4.47 1.68
C HIS A 216 -7.25 -5.82 1.11
N ASN A 217 -6.72 -6.91 1.67
CA ASN A 217 -7.04 -8.26 1.23
C ASN A 217 -8.09 -8.97 2.09
N THR A 218 -8.89 -8.21 2.85
CA THR A 218 -9.91 -8.70 3.80
C THR A 218 -10.81 -9.80 3.24
N ARG A 219 -11.14 -9.72 1.94
CA ARG A 219 -12.02 -10.67 1.24
C ARG A 219 -11.33 -11.43 0.11
N GLY A 220 -9.99 -11.45 0.09
CA GLY A 220 -9.22 -12.18 -0.92
C GLY A 220 -9.23 -11.57 -2.32
N MET A 221 -9.64 -10.30 -2.45
CA MET A 221 -9.84 -9.65 -3.76
C MET A 221 -8.68 -8.75 -4.19
N ALA A 222 -7.64 -8.58 -3.36
CA ALA A 222 -6.61 -7.56 -3.61
C ALA A 222 -5.88 -7.74 -4.95
N LEU A 223 -5.33 -8.93 -5.23
CA LEU A 223 -4.62 -9.19 -6.49
C LEU A 223 -5.55 -9.04 -7.71
N ALA A 224 -6.80 -9.49 -7.63
CA ALA A 224 -7.78 -9.33 -8.70
C ALA A 224 -8.08 -7.83 -8.96
N ASN A 225 -8.17 -7.03 -7.90
CA ASN A 225 -8.37 -5.59 -7.98
C ASN A 225 -7.13 -4.85 -8.53
N VAL A 226 -5.91 -5.31 -8.21
CA VAL A 226 -4.68 -4.82 -8.85
C VAL A 226 -4.74 -5.04 -10.35
N LEU A 227 -5.04 -6.26 -10.81
CA LEU A 227 -5.15 -6.55 -12.24
C LEU A 227 -6.24 -5.71 -12.93
N ALA A 228 -7.41 -5.56 -12.31
CA ALA A 228 -8.48 -4.70 -12.83
C ALA A 228 -8.06 -3.22 -12.96
N SER A 229 -7.25 -2.73 -12.01
CA SER A 229 -6.70 -1.38 -12.05
C SER A 229 -5.69 -1.21 -13.19
N ILE A 230 -4.82 -2.22 -13.38
CA ILE A 230 -3.82 -2.27 -14.45
C ILE A 230 -4.49 -2.29 -15.84
N ASP A 231 -5.58 -3.03 -15.98
CA ASP A 231 -6.40 -3.07 -17.20
C ASP A 231 -7.05 -1.70 -17.49
N ALA A 232 -7.48 -1.01 -16.45
CA ALA A 232 -8.00 0.36 -16.53
C ALA A 232 -6.92 1.45 -16.69
N GLY A 233 -5.63 1.08 -16.70
CA GLY A 233 -4.52 1.98 -16.99
C GLY A 233 -3.83 2.62 -15.78
N ALA A 234 -4.04 2.10 -14.56
CA ALA A 234 -3.22 2.44 -13.40
C ALA A 234 -1.90 1.65 -13.39
N ASP A 235 -0.88 2.20 -12.74
CA ASP A 235 0.47 1.65 -12.68
C ASP A 235 1.13 1.78 -11.29
N ARG A 236 0.44 2.30 -10.27
CA ARG A 236 0.98 2.45 -8.91
C ARG A 236 0.10 1.78 -7.87
N PHE A 237 0.71 1.01 -6.98
CA PHE A 237 0.01 0.22 -5.97
C PHE A 237 0.71 0.33 -4.63
N ASP A 238 -0.07 0.58 -3.59
CA ASP A 238 0.38 0.39 -2.21
C ASP A 238 0.19 -1.09 -1.82
N ALA A 239 1.21 -1.63 -1.18
CA ALA A 239 1.20 -2.95 -0.58
C ALA A 239 2.03 -2.94 0.72
N SER A 240 1.80 -3.94 1.56
CA SER A 240 2.47 -4.08 2.85
C SER A 240 3.25 -5.38 2.91
N ILE A 241 4.52 -5.30 3.28
CA ILE A 241 5.40 -6.45 3.45
C ILE A 241 4.78 -7.45 4.44
N GLY A 242 4.81 -8.74 4.10
CA GLY A 242 4.17 -9.78 4.92
C GLY A 242 2.63 -9.74 4.92
N GLY A 243 2.01 -8.76 4.25
CA GLY A 243 0.58 -8.45 4.38
C GLY A 243 0.22 -7.81 5.72
N LEU A 244 1.16 -7.08 6.35
CA LEU A 244 0.93 -6.41 7.62
C LEU A 244 -0.15 -5.33 7.54
N GLY A 245 -0.75 -5.04 8.70
CA GLY A 245 -1.78 -4.03 8.87
C GLY A 245 -3.15 -4.67 9.15
N GLY A 246 -4.18 -3.83 9.12
CA GLY A 246 -5.52 -4.23 9.51
C GLY A 246 -6.39 -3.02 9.73
N CYS A 247 -7.70 -3.25 9.72
CA CYS A 247 -8.67 -2.21 10.04
C CYS A 247 -9.32 -2.51 11.40
N PRO A 248 -9.26 -1.60 12.39
CA PRO A 248 -9.96 -1.77 13.67
C PRO A 248 -11.46 -2.03 13.50
N TYR A 249 -12.03 -1.52 12.40
CA TYR A 249 -13.45 -1.60 12.08
C TYR A 249 -13.85 -2.88 11.32
N ALA A 250 -12.90 -3.78 11.05
CA ALA A 250 -13.17 -5.11 10.49
C ALA A 250 -12.49 -6.20 11.36
N PRO A 251 -13.07 -6.54 12.53
CA PRO A 251 -12.49 -7.53 13.43
C PRO A 251 -12.31 -8.89 12.73
N GLY A 252 -11.09 -9.43 12.72
CA GLY A 252 -10.75 -10.72 12.08
C GLY A 252 -10.42 -10.66 10.59
N ALA A 253 -10.47 -9.48 9.97
CA ALA A 253 -10.02 -9.25 8.61
C ALA A 253 -8.47 -9.33 8.49
N SER A 254 -7.97 -9.84 7.37
CA SER A 254 -6.58 -9.63 6.96
C SER A 254 -6.30 -8.14 6.70
N GLY A 255 -5.01 -7.78 6.69
CA GLY A 255 -4.53 -6.42 6.50
C GLY A 255 -4.49 -5.97 5.04
N ASN A 256 -3.42 -5.26 4.73
CA ASN A 256 -3.11 -4.77 3.40
C ASN A 256 -2.88 -5.91 2.41
N ALA A 257 -2.94 -5.58 1.12
CA ALA A 257 -2.41 -6.45 0.09
C ALA A 257 -0.91 -6.73 0.34
N CYS A 258 -0.51 -7.98 0.19
CA CYS A 258 0.84 -8.44 0.53
C CYS A 258 1.83 -8.07 -0.59
N THR A 259 2.91 -7.36 -0.25
CA THR A 259 3.90 -6.85 -1.22
C THR A 259 4.51 -7.98 -2.03
N GLU A 260 5.04 -9.00 -1.38
CA GLU A 260 5.70 -10.13 -2.05
C GLU A 260 4.73 -10.97 -2.89
N GLU A 261 3.45 -11.07 -2.51
CA GLU A 261 2.44 -11.78 -3.31
C GLU A 261 2.12 -11.02 -4.61
N ILE A 262 1.92 -9.70 -4.52
CA ILE A 262 1.68 -8.85 -5.69
C ILE A 262 2.89 -8.88 -6.63
N VAL A 263 4.10 -8.65 -6.08
CA VAL A 263 5.34 -8.66 -6.87
C VAL A 263 5.53 -10.01 -7.55
N HIS A 264 5.39 -11.11 -6.82
CA HIS A 264 5.53 -12.46 -7.36
C HIS A 264 4.56 -12.72 -8.51
N ALA A 265 3.28 -12.39 -8.33
CA ALA A 265 2.26 -12.56 -9.36
C ALA A 265 2.55 -11.72 -10.61
N LEU A 266 2.85 -10.43 -10.43
CA LEU A 266 3.11 -9.51 -11.55
C LEU A 266 4.37 -9.90 -12.33
N GLN A 267 5.45 -10.28 -11.64
CA GLN A 267 6.68 -10.76 -12.31
C GLN A 267 6.43 -12.05 -13.10
N LEU A 268 5.67 -13.00 -12.55
CA LEU A 268 5.26 -14.21 -13.28
C LEU A 268 4.41 -13.91 -14.53
N MET A 269 3.63 -12.84 -14.49
CA MET A 269 2.83 -12.36 -15.62
C MET A 269 3.63 -11.49 -16.61
N GLY A 270 4.93 -11.30 -16.39
CA GLY A 270 5.82 -10.57 -17.30
C GLY A 270 5.78 -9.04 -17.16
N TYR A 271 5.30 -8.52 -16.03
CA TYR A 271 5.42 -7.10 -15.71
C TYR A 271 6.81 -6.76 -15.17
N ASP A 272 7.28 -5.55 -15.45
CA ASP A 272 8.47 -4.99 -14.79
C ASP A 272 8.04 -4.26 -13.52
N THR A 273 8.30 -4.84 -12.35
CA THR A 273 8.10 -4.16 -11.07
C THR A 273 9.32 -3.33 -10.65
N GLY A 274 10.49 -3.63 -11.22
CA GLY A 274 11.81 -3.17 -10.78
C GLY A 274 12.20 -3.54 -9.36
N THR A 275 11.45 -4.45 -8.75
CA THR A 275 11.70 -4.89 -7.39
C THR A 275 12.47 -6.21 -7.37
N ASP A 276 13.33 -6.38 -6.39
CA ASP A 276 13.99 -7.65 -6.09
C ASP A 276 13.11 -8.47 -5.13
N LEU A 277 12.39 -9.45 -5.67
CA LEU A 277 11.50 -10.30 -4.88
C LEU A 277 12.26 -11.08 -3.80
N ALA A 278 13.51 -11.50 -4.05
CA ALA A 278 14.26 -12.27 -3.07
C ALA A 278 14.60 -11.41 -1.84
N GLN A 279 14.97 -10.15 -2.05
CA GLN A 279 15.21 -9.20 -0.96
C GLN A 279 13.93 -8.89 -0.17
N ILE A 280 12.80 -8.68 -0.87
CA ILE A 280 11.49 -8.46 -0.19
C ILE A 280 11.12 -9.68 0.66
N VAL A 281 11.23 -10.91 0.12
CA VAL A 281 10.92 -12.14 0.86
C VAL A 281 11.86 -12.33 2.04
N ALA A 282 13.14 -11.99 1.91
CA ALA A 282 14.10 -12.05 3.01
C ALA A 282 13.71 -11.08 4.15
N ALA A 283 13.34 -9.84 3.82
CA ALA A 283 12.83 -8.89 4.81
C ALA A 283 11.51 -9.38 5.45
N ALA A 284 10.61 -9.98 4.66
CA ALA A 284 9.31 -10.44 5.14
C ALA A 284 9.45 -11.62 6.12
N ARG A 285 10.45 -12.50 5.90
CA ARG A 285 10.80 -13.61 6.81
C ARG A 285 11.34 -13.13 8.16
N ALA A 286 11.90 -11.94 8.23
CA ALA A 286 12.40 -11.38 9.50
C ALA A 286 11.29 -10.77 10.36
N LEU A 287 10.15 -10.40 9.76
CA LEU A 287 9.06 -9.70 10.45
C LEU A 287 8.52 -10.41 11.69
N PRO A 288 8.29 -11.75 11.72
CA PRO A 288 7.70 -12.39 12.88
C PRO A 288 8.49 -12.19 14.17
N ALA A 289 9.83 -12.10 14.07
CA ALA A 289 10.69 -11.82 15.22
C ALA A 289 10.53 -10.38 15.74
N LEU A 290 10.20 -9.42 14.87
CA LEU A 290 10.02 -8.01 15.22
C LEU A 290 8.66 -7.72 15.85
N ILE A 291 7.60 -8.35 15.32
CA ILE A 291 6.20 -8.07 15.71
C ILE A 291 5.65 -9.09 16.71
N GLY A 292 6.32 -10.24 16.87
CA GLY A 292 5.95 -11.27 17.84
C GLY A 292 4.86 -12.23 17.39
N HIS A 293 4.51 -12.27 16.10
CA HIS A 293 3.58 -13.24 15.53
C HIS A 293 3.83 -13.49 14.03
N GLU A 294 3.24 -14.56 13.50
CA GLU A 294 3.32 -14.92 12.08
C GLU A 294 2.64 -13.90 11.16
N THR A 295 3.11 -13.77 9.92
CA THR A 295 2.49 -12.90 8.91
C THR A 295 1.54 -13.68 7.99
N PRO A 296 0.53 -13.02 7.38
CA PRO A 296 -0.41 -13.71 6.49
C PRO A 296 0.18 -14.15 5.14
N SER A 297 1.36 -13.66 4.76
CA SER A 297 2.04 -13.96 3.49
C SER A 297 2.13 -15.45 3.14
N GLN A 298 1.58 -15.81 1.98
CA GLN A 298 1.66 -17.15 1.42
C GLN A 298 3.03 -17.41 0.76
N ILE A 299 3.69 -16.39 0.22
CA ILE A 299 5.02 -16.54 -0.38
C ILE A 299 6.07 -16.87 0.68
N VAL A 300 5.98 -16.25 1.87
CA VAL A 300 6.86 -16.60 2.99
C VAL A 300 6.65 -18.05 3.43
N LYS A 301 5.40 -18.52 3.44
CA LYS A 301 5.03 -19.88 3.90
C LYS A 301 5.34 -20.98 2.89
N ALA A 302 5.00 -20.76 1.63
CA ALA A 302 5.07 -21.77 0.57
C ALA A 302 6.37 -21.70 -0.25
N GLY A 303 7.08 -20.57 -0.20
CA GLY A 303 8.15 -20.28 -1.15
C GLY A 303 7.63 -19.73 -2.47
N THR A 304 8.57 -19.35 -3.34
CA THR A 304 8.24 -18.92 -4.70
C THR A 304 7.87 -20.13 -5.57
N ARG A 305 7.23 -19.89 -6.72
CA ARG A 305 6.97 -20.94 -7.73
C ARG A 305 8.25 -21.70 -8.16
N TRP A 306 9.42 -21.09 -7.99
CA TRP A 306 10.70 -21.66 -8.41
C TRP A 306 11.40 -22.46 -7.31
N ASP A 307 10.83 -22.49 -6.10
CA ASP A 307 11.36 -23.24 -4.97
C ASP A 307 10.94 -24.72 -5.13
N LEU A 308 11.70 -25.48 -5.91
CA LEU A 308 11.41 -26.88 -6.20
C LEU A 308 11.75 -27.79 -5.01
N HIS A 309 10.91 -28.79 -4.76
CA HIS A 309 11.16 -29.82 -3.75
C HIS A 309 11.70 -31.11 -4.39
N GLN A 310 12.53 -31.82 -3.63
CA GLN A 310 12.98 -33.16 -4.02
C GLN A 310 11.79 -34.12 -4.07
N PRO A 311 11.77 -35.07 -5.03
CA PRO A 311 10.81 -36.17 -4.99
C PRO A 311 10.89 -36.94 -3.66
N PRO A 312 9.80 -37.59 -3.21
CA PRO A 312 9.83 -38.47 -2.04
C PRO A 312 10.89 -39.57 -2.17
N ALA A 313 11.38 -40.07 -1.03
CA ALA A 313 12.44 -41.08 -1.01
C ALA A 313 12.06 -42.39 -1.72
N ASP A 314 10.77 -42.72 -1.77
CA ASP A 314 10.21 -43.92 -2.43
C ASP A 314 9.76 -43.66 -3.88
N PHE A 315 10.17 -42.54 -4.49
CA PHE A 315 9.74 -42.16 -5.84
C PHE A 315 10.04 -43.23 -6.90
N ALA A 316 11.18 -43.92 -6.80
CA ALA A 316 11.54 -45.01 -7.70
C ALA A 316 10.54 -46.18 -7.61
N ASP A 317 10.13 -46.57 -6.41
CA ASP A 317 9.14 -47.63 -6.19
C ASP A 317 7.75 -47.21 -6.70
N ILE A 318 7.39 -45.93 -6.53
CA ILE A 318 6.15 -45.36 -7.11
C ILE A 318 6.18 -45.51 -8.63
N GLN A 319 7.32 -45.19 -9.26
CA GLN A 319 7.50 -45.27 -10.71
C GLN A 319 7.42 -46.71 -11.21
N GLU A 320 8.09 -47.65 -10.54
CA GLU A 320 8.04 -49.08 -10.88
C GLU A 320 6.61 -49.64 -10.80
N ARG A 321 5.89 -49.35 -9.71
CA ARG A 321 4.49 -49.76 -9.53
C ARG A 321 3.55 -49.18 -10.59
N ALA A 322 3.83 -47.98 -11.09
CA ALA A 322 3.02 -47.35 -12.14
C ALA A 322 3.25 -48.01 -13.51
N LEU A 323 4.52 -48.30 -13.84
CA LEU A 323 4.89 -48.96 -15.09
C LEU A 323 4.37 -50.40 -15.18
N ALA A 324 4.38 -51.13 -14.07
CA ALA A 324 3.85 -52.50 -14.01
C ALA A 324 2.31 -52.60 -14.20
N LYS A 325 1.59 -51.48 -14.15
CA LYS A 325 0.14 -51.40 -14.40
C LYS A 325 -0.23 -51.04 -15.84
N ALA A 326 0.74 -50.63 -16.66
CA ALA A 326 0.55 -50.27 -18.06
C ALA A 326 0.71 -51.50 -18.97
#